data_AF-A0A7Y4XVY4-F1
#
_entry.id   AF-A0A7Y4XVY4-F1
#
_cell.length_a   1.000
_cell.length_b   1.000
_cell.length_c   1.000
_cell.angle_alpha   90.00
_cell.angle_beta   90.00
_cell.angle_gamma   90.00
#
_symmetry.space_group_name_H-M   'P 1'
#
loop_
_entity.id
_entity.type
_entity.pdbx_description
1 polymer ?
#
loop_
_entity_poly.entity_id
_entity_poly.type
_entity_poly.pdbx_seq_one_letter_code
_entity_poly.pdbx_strand_id
1 'polypeptide(L)'
;MTQKYLPLKDHDTPVKVLFTGYLCAVGMGYFFALLQILFTHGMADGKFGLSVDDIVYSYYGNRSGTVLETQLNGAMKENASEEQRFKIIQWVRDGADAEEYKTENIEDIIQERCVMCHNATAPVGVPNFNKFENLKALTTEDTGATFSSLTRVSHVHLFGISFIFMFVGLIFSFSEATSTKYKCIAIGMPYVFLVADILSWWLTKIHPMFAWLVILAGMGMGVSFMFMWVNSLLEMWFYRQIFIEGGGVYGQKLKAIWSAIYTPERQAWVKSMFTIALEKGREQWANTLIPLVKKLLSQVTKHSDKPS
;
A
#
# COMPACT_ATOMS: atom_id res chain seq x y z
N MET A 1 -31.09 29.50 1.73
CA MET A 1 -29.67 29.73 2.10
C MET A 1 -28.97 30.29 0.89
N THR A 2 -28.38 31.47 0.98
CA THR A 2 -27.61 32.07 -0.11
C THR A 2 -26.34 31.25 -0.35
N GLN A 3 -26.24 30.61 -1.51
CA GLN A 3 -25.07 29.83 -1.90
C GLN A 3 -23.89 30.80 -2.08
N LYS A 4 -22.91 30.74 -1.17
CA LYS A 4 -21.80 31.71 -1.09
C LYS A 4 -20.73 31.51 -2.19
N TYR A 5 -20.81 30.42 -2.95
CA TYR A 5 -19.82 30.03 -3.96
C TYR A 5 -20.52 29.50 -5.22
N LEU A 6 -19.90 29.71 -6.39
CA LEU A 6 -20.36 29.17 -7.66
C LEU A 6 -20.16 27.64 -7.66
N PRO A 7 -21.18 26.83 -7.95
CA PRO A 7 -21.04 25.37 -7.96
C PRO A 7 -20.28 24.88 -9.19
N LEU A 8 -19.73 23.66 -9.15
CA LEU A 8 -18.91 23.10 -10.24
C LEU A 8 -19.63 23.08 -11.59
N LYS A 9 -20.94 22.81 -11.60
CA LYS A 9 -21.78 22.81 -12.80
C LYS A 9 -21.89 24.19 -13.49
N ASP A 10 -21.74 25.28 -12.74
CA ASP A 10 -21.97 26.65 -13.24
C ASP A 10 -20.66 27.39 -13.52
N HIS A 11 -19.50 26.78 -13.29
CA HIS A 11 -18.21 27.35 -13.66
C HIS A 11 -18.04 27.47 -15.17
N ASP A 12 -17.26 28.47 -15.60
CA ASP A 12 -16.87 28.66 -16.99
C ASP A 12 -16.02 27.49 -17.51
N THR A 13 -16.12 27.26 -18.83
CA THR A 13 -15.43 26.17 -19.52
C THR A 13 -13.92 26.10 -19.23
N PRO A 14 -13.15 27.20 -19.22
CA PRO A 14 -11.72 27.15 -18.93
C PRO A 14 -11.41 26.57 -17.54
N VAL A 15 -12.21 26.90 -16.52
CA VAL A 15 -12.02 26.37 -15.16
C VAL A 15 -12.39 24.89 -15.10
N LYS A 16 -13.48 24.49 -15.76
CA LYS A 16 -13.87 23.07 -15.87
C LYS A 16 -12.78 22.25 -16.56
N VAL A 17 -12.19 22.77 -17.63
CA VAL A 17 -11.07 22.12 -18.33
C VAL A 17 -9.85 21.99 -17.42
N LEU A 18 -9.49 23.04 -16.69
CA LEU A 18 -8.38 23.02 -15.72
C LEU A 18 -8.59 21.94 -14.64
N PHE A 19 -9.75 21.95 -13.98
CA PHE A 19 -10.08 20.99 -12.92
C PHE A 19 -10.15 19.55 -13.46
N THR A 20 -10.75 19.37 -14.63
CA THR A 20 -10.82 18.04 -15.27
C THR A 20 -9.43 17.53 -15.65
N GLY A 21 -8.59 18.37 -16.25
CA GLY A 21 -7.21 18.01 -16.60
C GLY A 21 -6.41 17.56 -15.38
N TYR A 22 -6.50 18.30 -14.28
CA TYR A 22 -5.88 17.91 -13.01
C TYR A 22 -6.42 16.57 -12.47
N LEU A 23 -7.75 16.41 -12.40
CA LEU A 23 -8.38 15.18 -11.90
C LEU A 23 -8.05 13.96 -12.77
N CYS A 24 -7.96 14.12 -14.10
CA CYS A 24 -7.54 13.05 -15.00
C CYS A 24 -6.06 12.66 -14.78
N ALA A 25 -5.17 13.64 -14.65
CA ALA A 25 -3.75 13.39 -14.40
C ALA A 25 -3.54 12.65 -13.06
N VAL A 26 -4.20 13.12 -11.99
CA VAL A 26 -4.15 12.45 -10.68
C VAL A 26 -4.80 11.07 -10.73
N GLY A 27 -5.91 10.91 -11.45
CA GLY A 27 -6.57 9.60 -11.63
C GLY A 27 -5.65 8.58 -12.31
N MET A 28 -4.92 8.98 -13.36
CA MET A 28 -3.90 8.14 -13.99
C MET A 28 -2.75 7.85 -13.02
N GLY A 29 -2.26 8.87 -12.30
CA GLY A 29 -1.21 8.69 -11.29
C GLY A 29 -1.60 7.68 -10.22
N TYR A 30 -2.85 7.72 -9.75
CA TYR A 30 -3.39 6.76 -8.79
C TYR A 30 -3.42 5.33 -9.36
N PHE A 31 -3.81 5.17 -10.62
CA PHE A 31 -3.77 3.87 -11.30
C PHE A 31 -2.34 3.31 -11.40
N PHE A 32 -1.37 4.12 -11.81
CA PHE A 32 0.03 3.70 -11.85
C PHE A 32 0.60 3.41 -10.45
N ALA A 33 0.16 4.12 -9.41
CA ALA A 33 0.54 3.81 -8.03
C ALA A 33 0.03 2.43 -7.60
N LEU A 34 -1.20 2.04 -7.97
CA LEU A 34 -1.71 0.69 -7.71
C LEU A 34 -0.91 -0.39 -8.45
N LEU A 35 -0.54 -0.14 -9.71
CA LEU A 35 0.34 -1.04 -10.46
C LEU A 35 1.72 -1.15 -9.81
N GLN A 36 2.29 -0.04 -9.38
CA GLN A 36 3.57 0.01 -8.67
C GLN A 36 3.51 -0.86 -7.40
N ILE A 37 2.45 -0.74 -6.59
CA ILE A 37 2.27 -1.54 -5.38
C ILE A 37 2.18 -3.03 -5.74
N LEU A 38 1.40 -3.38 -6.77
CA LEU A 38 1.27 -4.76 -7.22
C LEU A 38 2.61 -5.35 -7.67
N PHE A 39 3.42 -4.60 -8.43
CA PHE A 39 4.71 -5.09 -8.91
C PHE A 39 5.83 -5.04 -7.86
N THR A 40 5.74 -4.13 -6.88
CA THR A 40 6.79 -3.98 -5.84
C THR A 40 6.55 -4.91 -4.66
N HIS A 41 5.30 -5.11 -4.27
CA HIS A 41 4.93 -5.87 -3.08
C HIS A 41 4.16 -7.14 -3.39
N GLY A 42 3.45 -7.22 -4.51
CA GLY A 42 2.50 -8.29 -4.77
C GLY A 42 3.08 -9.63 -5.24
N MET A 43 4.35 -9.85 -4.94
CA MET A 43 5.09 -11.11 -5.13
C MET A 43 6.01 -11.39 -3.94
N ALA A 44 5.88 -10.63 -2.83
CA ALA A 44 6.78 -10.74 -1.69
C ALA A 44 6.56 -12.03 -0.90
N ASP A 45 5.34 -12.57 -0.91
CA ASP A 45 4.98 -13.89 -0.36
C ASP A 45 5.13 -15.05 -1.37
N GLY A 46 5.59 -14.76 -2.60
CA GLY A 46 5.77 -15.73 -3.68
C GLY A 46 4.49 -16.09 -4.46
N LYS A 47 3.37 -15.41 -4.22
CA LYS A 47 2.12 -15.54 -4.98
C LYS A 47 1.78 -14.20 -5.62
N PHE A 48 1.23 -14.25 -6.83
CA PHE A 48 0.74 -13.05 -7.49
C PHE A 48 -0.53 -12.53 -6.80
N GLY A 49 -0.47 -11.32 -6.24
CA GLY A 49 -1.61 -10.68 -5.58
C GLY A 49 -1.17 -9.69 -4.51
N LEU A 50 -2.09 -9.03 -3.81
CA LEU A 50 -1.76 -8.21 -2.64
C LEU A 50 -2.35 -8.89 -1.40
N SER A 51 -1.49 -9.58 -0.66
CA SER A 51 -1.81 -10.25 0.58
C SER A 51 -1.33 -9.44 1.79
N VAL A 52 -1.81 -9.83 2.98
CA VAL A 52 -1.31 -9.26 4.25
C VAL A 52 0.15 -9.68 4.46
N ASP A 53 0.49 -10.89 4.03
CA ASP A 53 1.82 -11.46 4.19
C ASP A 53 2.84 -10.70 3.33
N ASP A 54 2.45 -10.22 2.14
CA ASP A 54 3.29 -9.35 1.30
C ASP A 54 3.73 -8.07 2.03
N ILE A 55 2.81 -7.45 2.77
CA ILE A 55 3.08 -6.25 3.56
C ILE A 55 3.97 -6.59 4.75
N VAL A 56 3.71 -7.73 5.41
CA VAL A 56 4.55 -8.23 6.51
C VAL A 56 5.98 -8.47 6.02
N TYR A 57 6.19 -9.21 4.94
CA TYR A 57 7.52 -9.45 4.39
C TYR A 57 8.21 -8.16 3.96
N SER A 58 7.48 -7.23 3.34
CA SER A 58 8.04 -5.96 2.87
C SER A 58 8.49 -5.03 4.01
N TYR A 59 7.73 -4.93 5.10
CA TYR A 59 8.00 -3.98 6.18
C TYR A 59 8.62 -4.63 7.41
N TYR A 60 8.14 -5.78 7.87
CA TYR A 60 8.68 -6.48 9.04
C TYR A 60 9.89 -7.36 8.71
N GLY A 61 9.91 -7.93 7.50
CA GLY A 61 10.89 -8.91 7.05
C GLY A 61 10.60 -10.33 7.52
N ASN A 62 11.29 -11.32 6.94
CA ASN A 62 11.28 -12.70 7.45
C ASN A 62 12.31 -12.91 8.57
N ARG A 63 11.88 -12.82 9.83
CA ARG A 63 12.73 -13.05 11.03
C ARG A 63 13.27 -14.47 11.19
N SER A 64 12.78 -15.38 10.36
CA SER A 64 13.09 -16.81 10.38
C SER A 64 14.05 -17.20 9.25
N GLY A 65 14.37 -16.27 8.36
CA GLY A 65 15.19 -16.50 7.18
C GLY A 65 16.00 -15.26 6.83
N THR A 66 16.63 -15.30 5.65
CA THR A 66 17.54 -14.25 5.21
C THR A 66 16.95 -13.46 4.06
N VAL A 67 17.53 -12.29 3.76
CA VAL A 67 17.07 -11.47 2.63
C VAL A 67 17.17 -12.26 1.32
N LEU A 68 18.27 -12.99 1.13
CA LEU A 68 18.48 -13.82 -0.05
C LEU A 68 17.46 -14.96 -0.14
N GLU A 69 17.15 -15.64 0.96
CA GLU A 69 16.15 -16.70 1.02
C GLU A 69 14.73 -16.17 0.73
N THR A 70 14.35 -15.03 1.30
CA THR A 70 13.05 -14.39 1.02
C THR A 70 12.93 -14.08 -0.48
N GLN A 71 13.96 -13.49 -1.10
CA GLN A 71 13.92 -13.14 -2.52
C GLN A 71 13.83 -14.39 -3.42
N LEU A 72 14.60 -15.44 -3.12
CA LEU A 72 14.58 -16.70 -3.88
C LEU A 72 13.27 -17.49 -3.73
N ASN A 73 12.46 -17.23 -2.71
CA ASN A 73 11.12 -17.80 -2.58
C ASN A 73 10.01 -16.87 -3.10
N GLY A 74 10.30 -15.58 -3.23
CA GLY A 74 9.39 -14.53 -3.69
C GLY A 74 9.68 -14.04 -5.11
N ALA A 75 10.04 -12.76 -5.24
CA ALA A 75 10.17 -12.08 -6.53
C ALA A 75 11.25 -12.67 -7.47
N MET A 76 12.27 -13.36 -6.94
CA MET A 76 13.36 -13.96 -7.73
C MET A 76 13.19 -15.47 -7.94
N LYS A 77 12.05 -16.05 -7.54
CA LYS A 77 11.79 -17.49 -7.58
C LYS A 77 11.98 -18.12 -8.97
N GLU A 78 11.61 -17.40 -10.02
CA GLU A 78 11.65 -17.90 -11.40
C GLU A 78 13.01 -17.67 -12.08
N ASN A 79 13.96 -17.02 -11.40
CA ASN A 79 15.28 -16.69 -11.97
C ASN A 79 16.34 -17.78 -11.80
N ALA A 80 16.01 -18.85 -11.07
CA ALA A 80 16.86 -20.03 -10.90
C ALA A 80 15.99 -21.28 -10.77
N SER A 81 16.51 -22.44 -11.17
CA SER A 81 15.76 -23.70 -11.04
C SER A 81 15.50 -24.02 -9.56
N GLU A 82 14.52 -24.89 -9.29
CA GLU A 82 14.22 -25.32 -7.92
C GLU A 82 15.44 -25.93 -7.22
N GLU A 83 16.23 -26.73 -7.93
CA GLU A 83 17.46 -27.33 -7.42
C GLU A 83 18.53 -26.26 -7.12
N GLN A 84 18.74 -25.31 -8.03
CA GLN A 84 19.71 -24.22 -7.85
C GLN A 84 19.34 -23.32 -6.67
N ARG A 85 18.06 -22.97 -6.55
CA ARG A 85 17.53 -22.20 -5.42
C ARG A 85 17.69 -22.93 -4.11
N PHE A 86 17.36 -24.22 -4.08
CA PHE A 86 17.51 -25.05 -2.89
C PHE A 86 18.97 -25.08 -2.41
N LYS A 87 19.93 -25.28 -3.33
CA LYS A 87 21.37 -25.22 -3.00
C LYS A 87 21.78 -23.88 -2.40
N ILE A 88 21.38 -22.76 -3.01
CA ILE A 88 21.70 -21.42 -2.46
C ILE A 88 21.08 -21.25 -1.08
N ILE A 89 19.80 -21.61 -0.91
CA ILE A 89 19.09 -21.46 0.37
C ILE A 89 19.73 -22.34 1.46
N GLN A 90 20.14 -23.55 1.12
CA GLN A 90 20.79 -24.46 2.06
C GLN A 90 22.12 -23.88 2.54
N TRP A 91 23.00 -23.44 1.63
CA TRP A 91 24.25 -22.77 2.00
C TRP A 91 24.06 -21.54 2.87
N VAL A 92 23.01 -20.76 2.59
CA VAL A 92 22.67 -19.60 3.42
C VAL A 92 22.29 -20.03 4.84
N ARG A 93 21.48 -21.09 4.98
CA ARG A 93 21.08 -21.64 6.28
C ARG A 93 22.23 -22.29 7.04
N ASP A 94 23.22 -22.82 6.32
CA ASP A 94 24.42 -23.45 6.88
C ASP A 94 25.49 -22.41 7.32
N GLY A 95 25.23 -21.11 7.11
CA GLY A 95 26.05 -20.02 7.64
C GLY A 95 26.75 -19.16 6.58
N ALA A 96 26.48 -19.42 5.30
CA ALA A 96 27.03 -18.69 4.16
C ALA A 96 28.57 -18.60 4.17
N ASP A 97 29.22 -19.75 4.37
CA ASP A 97 30.68 -19.84 4.41
C ASP A 97 31.31 -19.56 3.03
N ALA A 98 32.47 -18.92 3.04
CA ALA A 98 33.13 -18.48 1.81
C ALA A 98 33.86 -19.61 1.06
N GLU A 99 34.31 -20.64 1.78
CA GLU A 99 34.91 -21.82 1.17
C GLU A 99 33.80 -22.68 0.54
N GLU A 100 32.71 -22.94 1.28
CA GLU A 100 31.55 -23.68 0.75
C GLU A 100 30.93 -23.02 -0.47
N TYR A 101 30.90 -21.68 -0.52
CA TYR A 101 30.42 -20.93 -1.69
C TYR A 101 31.12 -21.34 -2.99
N LYS A 102 32.42 -21.67 -2.91
CA LYS A 102 33.23 -22.11 -4.06
C LYS A 102 33.17 -23.62 -4.23
N THR A 103 33.31 -24.39 -3.15
CA THR A 103 33.41 -25.86 -3.24
C THR A 103 32.09 -26.52 -3.62
N GLU A 104 30.95 -25.94 -3.21
CA GLU A 104 29.60 -26.44 -3.53
C GLU A 104 29.03 -25.86 -4.85
N ASN A 105 29.89 -25.18 -5.62
CA ASN A 105 29.57 -24.61 -6.92
C ASN A 105 28.44 -23.57 -6.92
N ILE A 106 28.30 -22.83 -5.82
CA ILE A 106 27.28 -21.80 -5.66
C ILE A 106 27.70 -20.53 -6.40
N GLU A 107 29.01 -20.23 -6.41
CA GLU A 107 29.58 -19.14 -7.20
C GLU A 107 29.17 -19.23 -8.67
N ASP A 108 29.28 -20.41 -9.29
CA ASP A 108 28.87 -20.64 -10.67
C ASP A 108 27.39 -20.31 -10.90
N ILE A 109 26.51 -20.72 -9.99
CA ILE A 109 25.07 -20.44 -10.10
C ILE A 109 24.80 -18.93 -10.00
N ILE A 110 25.44 -18.24 -9.07
CA ILE A 110 25.28 -16.78 -8.88
C ILE A 110 25.81 -16.03 -10.10
N GLN A 111 26.96 -16.44 -10.64
CA GLN A 111 27.55 -15.83 -11.84
C GLN A 111 26.67 -16.05 -13.08
N GLU A 112 26.15 -17.26 -13.27
CA GLU A 112 25.34 -17.60 -14.44
C GLU A 112 23.95 -16.93 -14.40
N ARG A 113 23.30 -16.87 -13.23
CA ARG A 113 21.88 -16.51 -13.13
C ARG A 113 21.61 -15.15 -12.50
N CYS A 114 22.47 -14.70 -11.59
CA CYS A 114 22.17 -13.51 -10.79
C CYS A 114 22.96 -12.29 -11.28
N VAL A 115 24.25 -12.45 -11.61
CA VAL A 115 25.15 -11.35 -12.00
C VAL A 115 24.71 -10.65 -13.29
N MET A 116 23.94 -11.32 -14.15
CA MET A 116 23.36 -10.68 -15.35
C MET A 116 22.55 -9.41 -15.03
N CYS A 117 21.87 -9.39 -13.87
CA CYS A 117 21.14 -8.22 -13.36
C CYS A 117 21.84 -7.55 -12.17
N HIS A 118 22.58 -8.33 -11.36
CA HIS A 118 23.26 -7.89 -10.14
C HIS A 118 24.76 -7.62 -10.40
N ASN A 119 25.06 -6.65 -11.25
CA ASN A 119 26.43 -6.28 -11.62
C ASN A 119 26.76 -4.81 -11.29
N ALA A 120 27.97 -4.36 -11.67
CA ALA A 120 28.43 -2.99 -11.42
C ALA A 120 27.62 -1.91 -12.16
N THR A 121 26.89 -2.29 -13.22
CA THR A 121 26.05 -1.40 -14.03
C THR A 121 24.57 -1.46 -13.65
N ALA A 122 24.23 -2.22 -12.59
CA ALA A 122 22.86 -2.39 -12.16
C ALA A 122 22.22 -1.05 -11.72
N PRO A 123 20.89 -0.89 -11.86
CA PRO A 123 20.17 0.28 -11.37
C PRO A 123 20.40 0.54 -9.88
N VAL A 124 20.27 1.81 -9.47
CA VAL A 124 20.44 2.24 -8.08
C VAL A 124 19.53 1.42 -7.16
N GLY A 125 20.11 0.76 -6.16
CA GLY A 125 19.40 -0.09 -5.19
C GLY A 125 19.52 -1.60 -5.45
N VAL A 126 20.07 -2.02 -6.59
CA VAL A 126 20.37 -3.43 -6.87
C VAL A 126 21.80 -3.77 -6.41
N PRO A 127 22.00 -4.77 -5.52
CA PRO A 127 23.32 -5.13 -5.03
C PRO A 127 24.17 -5.79 -6.13
N ASN A 128 25.47 -5.48 -6.17
CA ASN A 128 26.41 -6.02 -7.16
C ASN A 128 27.06 -7.31 -6.64
N PHE A 129 26.72 -8.46 -7.23
CA PHE A 129 27.19 -9.78 -6.85
C PHE A 129 28.54 -10.17 -7.47
N ASN A 130 29.18 -9.30 -8.26
CA ASN A 130 30.61 -9.46 -8.56
C ASN A 130 31.49 -9.31 -7.31
N LYS A 131 30.93 -8.80 -6.22
CA LYS A 131 31.59 -8.70 -4.91
C LYS A 131 30.87 -9.61 -3.93
N PHE A 132 31.56 -10.64 -3.44
CA PHE A 132 30.99 -11.62 -2.53
C PHE A 132 30.46 -10.99 -1.24
N GLU A 133 31.08 -9.90 -0.77
CA GLU A 133 30.66 -9.18 0.44
C GLU A 133 29.23 -8.63 0.31
N ASN A 134 28.84 -8.19 -0.88
CA ASN A 134 27.49 -7.70 -1.13
C ASN A 134 26.45 -8.83 -1.11
N LEU A 135 26.83 -10.03 -1.58
CA LEU A 135 25.99 -11.22 -1.48
C LEU A 135 25.89 -11.70 -0.03
N LYS A 136 27.02 -11.75 0.68
CA LYS A 136 27.11 -12.13 2.09
C LYS A 136 26.31 -11.21 3.01
N ALA A 137 26.23 -9.91 2.67
CA ALA A 137 25.37 -8.99 3.41
C ALA A 137 23.87 -9.33 3.30
N LEU A 138 23.44 -10.12 2.31
CA LEU A 138 22.05 -10.55 2.13
C LEU A 138 21.76 -11.91 2.74
N THR A 139 22.78 -12.61 3.24
CA THR A 139 22.61 -13.87 3.99
C THR A 139 22.35 -13.63 5.47
N THR A 140 22.20 -12.37 5.88
CA THR A 140 21.75 -12.01 7.23
C THR A 140 20.23 -12.02 7.32
N GLU A 141 19.72 -12.03 8.56
CA GLU A 141 18.29 -11.99 8.87
C GLU A 141 17.56 -10.89 8.07
N ASP A 142 16.44 -11.25 7.46
CA ASP A 142 15.60 -10.30 6.74
C ASP A 142 14.80 -9.45 7.73
N THR A 143 15.22 -8.20 7.87
CA THR A 143 14.53 -7.23 8.72
C THR A 143 13.52 -6.36 7.96
N GLY A 144 13.28 -6.60 6.68
CA GLY A 144 12.37 -5.80 5.86
C GLY A 144 12.90 -4.38 5.59
N ALA A 145 11.97 -3.43 5.40
CA ALA A 145 12.30 -2.05 5.04
C ALA A 145 13.29 -1.37 6.02
N THR A 146 14.36 -0.78 5.49
CA THR A 146 15.36 -0.06 6.31
C THR A 146 14.80 1.25 6.86
N PHE A 147 15.30 1.70 8.02
CA PHE A 147 14.93 2.99 8.63
C PHE A 147 15.15 4.19 7.70
N SER A 148 16.23 4.18 6.92
CA SER A 148 16.52 5.23 5.94
C SER A 148 15.48 5.23 4.81
N SER A 149 15.16 4.06 4.26
CA SER A 149 14.12 3.96 3.22
C SER A 149 12.76 4.39 3.77
N LEU A 150 12.40 3.92 4.96
CA LEU A 150 11.12 4.23 5.59
C LEU A 150 10.97 5.73 5.89
N THR A 151 12.02 6.37 6.40
CA THR A 151 12.05 7.84 6.60
C THR A 151 11.83 8.59 5.29
N ARG A 152 12.57 8.22 4.24
CA ARG A 152 12.48 8.85 2.92
C ARG A 152 11.09 8.69 2.31
N VAL A 153 10.55 7.47 2.30
CA VAL A 153 9.22 7.18 1.72
C VAL A 153 8.13 7.90 2.52
N SER A 154 8.21 7.87 3.86
CA SER A 154 7.30 8.63 4.76
C SER A 154 7.30 10.13 4.43
N HIS A 155 8.49 10.73 4.27
CA HIS A 155 8.61 12.15 3.94
C HIS A 155 7.94 12.50 2.60
N VAL A 156 8.26 11.75 1.55
CA VAL A 156 7.72 11.99 0.20
C VAL A 156 6.21 11.78 0.17
N HIS A 157 5.68 10.75 0.83
CA HIS A 157 4.24 10.47 0.85
C HIS A 157 3.48 11.49 1.66
N LEU A 158 3.97 11.88 2.84
CA LEU A 158 3.29 12.83 3.70
C LEU A 158 3.11 14.18 3.00
N PHE A 159 4.15 14.68 2.32
CA PHE A 159 4.04 15.93 1.56
C PHE A 159 3.27 15.76 0.25
N GLY A 160 3.66 14.80 -0.59
CA GLY A 160 3.10 14.62 -1.93
C GLY A 160 1.60 14.33 -1.91
N ILE A 161 1.17 13.39 -1.08
CA ILE A 161 -0.25 12.99 -0.98
C ILE A 161 -1.10 14.10 -0.36
N SER A 162 -0.55 14.87 0.60
CA SER A 162 -1.24 16.03 1.16
C SER A 162 -1.56 17.09 0.10
N PHE A 163 -0.63 17.38 -0.82
CA PHE A 163 -0.91 18.30 -1.93
C PHE A 163 -1.99 17.75 -2.87
N ILE A 164 -1.93 16.46 -3.21
CA ILE A 164 -2.94 15.82 -4.06
C ILE A 164 -4.34 16.00 -3.45
N PHE A 165 -4.52 15.64 -2.18
CA PHE A 165 -5.81 15.74 -1.50
C PHE A 165 -6.23 17.18 -1.20
N MET A 166 -5.30 18.11 -1.05
CA MET A 166 -5.62 19.53 -0.93
C MET A 166 -6.30 20.04 -2.20
N PHE A 167 -5.73 19.77 -3.38
CA PHE A 167 -6.32 20.23 -4.65
C PHE A 167 -7.59 19.45 -5.03
N VAL A 168 -7.62 18.13 -4.85
CA VAL A 168 -8.83 17.33 -5.08
C VAL A 168 -9.95 17.80 -4.14
N GLY A 169 -9.65 17.99 -2.86
CA GLY A 169 -10.60 18.47 -1.86
C GLY A 169 -11.06 19.89 -2.12
N LEU A 170 -10.17 20.77 -2.61
CA LEU A 170 -10.51 22.13 -3.02
C LEU A 170 -11.52 22.11 -4.18
N ILE A 171 -11.25 21.35 -5.24
CA ILE A 171 -12.16 21.21 -6.38
C ILE A 171 -13.51 20.65 -5.90
N PHE A 172 -13.48 19.60 -5.08
CA PHE A 172 -14.70 18.98 -4.54
C PHE A 172 -15.49 19.90 -3.61
N SER A 173 -14.84 20.85 -2.93
CA SER A 173 -15.54 21.80 -2.05
C SER A 173 -16.61 22.63 -2.80
N PHE A 174 -16.42 22.86 -4.10
CA PHE A 174 -17.37 23.54 -4.98
C PHE A 174 -18.55 22.66 -5.44
N SER A 175 -18.60 21.37 -5.11
CA SER A 175 -19.68 20.46 -5.52
C SER A 175 -21.01 20.77 -4.84
N GLU A 176 -22.07 21.14 -5.54
CA GLU A 176 -23.42 21.29 -4.99
C GLU A 176 -24.13 19.97 -4.72
N ALA A 177 -23.77 18.91 -5.46
CA ALA A 177 -24.44 17.60 -5.37
C ALA A 177 -24.38 16.97 -3.97
N THR A 178 -23.44 17.40 -3.12
CA THR A 178 -23.16 16.79 -1.81
C THR A 178 -23.44 17.75 -0.67
N SER A 179 -24.07 17.26 0.41
CA SER A 179 -24.31 18.05 1.62
C SER A 179 -23.00 18.43 2.33
N THR A 180 -22.98 19.57 3.02
CA THR A 180 -21.79 20.09 3.73
C THR A 180 -21.19 19.07 4.70
N LYS A 181 -22.02 18.24 5.36
CA LYS A 181 -21.53 17.20 6.29
C LYS A 181 -20.64 16.17 5.58
N TYR A 182 -21.12 15.63 4.45
CA TYR A 182 -20.36 14.65 3.68
C TYR A 182 -19.13 15.26 3.01
N LYS A 183 -19.20 16.54 2.62
CA LYS A 183 -18.01 17.26 2.14
C LYS A 183 -16.92 17.33 3.19
N CYS A 184 -17.24 17.77 4.40
CA CYS A 184 -16.25 17.88 5.47
C CYS A 184 -15.62 16.51 5.79
N ILE A 185 -16.42 15.45 5.81
CA ILE A 185 -15.93 14.08 6.04
C ILE A 185 -15.00 13.66 4.91
N ALA A 186 -15.44 13.78 3.65
CA ALA A 186 -14.64 13.38 2.49
C ALA A 186 -13.33 14.16 2.40
N ILE A 187 -13.34 15.47 2.65
CA ILE A 187 -12.15 16.30 2.60
C ILE A 187 -11.21 15.99 3.77
N GLY A 188 -11.73 15.78 4.99
CA GLY A 188 -10.91 15.54 6.17
C GLY A 188 -10.34 14.13 6.28
N MET A 189 -11.10 13.13 5.81
CA MET A 189 -10.78 11.70 5.94
C MET A 189 -9.38 11.33 5.40
N PRO A 190 -8.96 11.75 4.19
CA PRO A 190 -7.66 11.39 3.64
C PRO A 190 -6.48 11.77 4.52
N TYR A 191 -6.54 12.91 5.23
CA TYR A 191 -5.44 13.34 6.08
C TYR A 191 -5.29 12.47 7.32
N VAL A 192 -6.42 12.06 7.92
CA VAL A 192 -6.42 11.12 9.05
C VAL A 192 -5.85 9.78 8.62
N PHE A 193 -6.30 9.26 7.48
CA PHE A 193 -5.82 7.98 6.97
C PHE A 193 -4.40 8.03 6.43
N LEU A 194 -3.93 9.16 5.90
CA LEU A 194 -2.53 9.35 5.49
C LEU A 194 -1.58 9.23 6.68
N VAL A 195 -1.93 9.90 7.80
CA VAL A 195 -1.14 9.77 9.03
C VAL A 195 -1.20 8.35 9.56
N ALA A 196 -2.38 7.73 9.58
CA ALA A 196 -2.53 6.33 10.01
C ALA A 196 -1.73 5.36 9.15
N ASP A 197 -1.70 5.54 7.82
CA ASP A 197 -0.97 4.71 6.87
C ASP A 197 0.53 4.79 7.12
N ILE A 198 1.10 6.00 7.19
CA ILE A 198 2.54 6.17 7.48
C ILE A 198 2.89 5.56 8.83
N LEU A 199 2.12 5.86 9.89
CA LEU A 199 2.36 5.27 11.22
C LEU A 199 2.28 3.74 11.18
N SER A 200 1.36 3.18 10.39
CA SER A 200 1.19 1.74 10.28
C SER A 200 2.40 1.05 9.64
N TRP A 201 3.13 1.68 8.72
CA TRP A 201 4.37 1.12 8.17
C TRP A 201 5.45 0.99 9.25
N TRP A 202 5.62 2.04 10.06
CA TRP A 202 6.54 2.05 11.21
C TRP A 202 6.16 1.01 12.27
N LEU A 203 4.87 0.87 12.54
CA LEU A 203 4.37 -0.13 13.47
C LEU A 203 4.55 -1.56 12.91
N THR A 204 4.34 -1.76 11.61
CA THR A 204 4.52 -3.06 10.94
C THR A 204 5.97 -3.50 10.99
N LYS A 205 6.93 -2.58 10.87
CA LYS A 205 8.36 -2.84 11.05
C LYS A 205 8.70 -3.44 12.43
N ILE A 206 7.91 -3.10 13.45
CA ILE A 206 8.09 -3.57 14.83
C ILE A 206 7.29 -4.86 15.07
N HIS A 207 6.09 -4.97 14.51
CA HIS A 207 5.22 -6.13 14.71
C HIS A 207 4.32 -6.38 13.49
N PRO A 208 4.28 -7.61 12.94
CA PRO A 208 3.65 -7.92 11.66
C PRO A 208 2.14 -7.65 11.62
N MET A 209 1.45 -7.75 12.76
CA MET A 209 0.00 -7.51 12.87
C MET A 209 -0.48 -6.15 12.36
N PHE A 210 0.38 -5.13 12.39
CA PHE A 210 0.00 -3.79 11.92
C PHE A 210 -0.14 -3.69 10.40
N ALA A 211 0.22 -4.74 9.65
CA ALA A 211 -0.03 -4.83 8.21
C ALA A 211 -1.51 -4.63 7.84
N TRP A 212 -2.45 -5.08 8.68
CA TRP A 212 -3.88 -4.81 8.46
C TRP A 212 -4.24 -3.34 8.55
N LEU A 213 -3.54 -2.58 9.40
CA LEU A 213 -3.77 -1.14 9.53
C LEU A 213 -3.32 -0.40 8.26
N VAL A 214 -2.25 -0.87 7.60
CA VAL A 214 -1.80 -0.37 6.28
C VAL A 214 -2.93 -0.52 5.25
N ILE A 215 -3.51 -1.71 5.14
CA ILE A 215 -4.59 -2.00 4.18
C ILE A 215 -5.80 -1.11 4.46
N LEU A 216 -6.26 -1.06 5.71
CA LEU A 216 -7.43 -0.26 6.09
C LEU A 216 -7.19 1.23 5.83
N ALA A 217 -5.99 1.73 6.07
CA ALA A 217 -5.65 3.13 5.85
C ALA A 217 -5.58 3.48 4.36
N GLY A 218 -4.92 2.66 3.56
CA GLY A 218 -4.91 2.79 2.10
C GLY A 218 -6.32 2.75 1.48
N MET A 219 -7.16 1.81 1.93
CA MET A 219 -8.56 1.72 1.50
C MET A 219 -9.37 2.96 1.88
N GLY A 220 -9.20 3.47 3.10
CA GLY A 220 -9.85 4.68 3.57
C GLY A 220 -9.52 5.89 2.69
N MET A 221 -8.23 6.08 2.37
CA MET A 221 -7.80 7.12 1.43
C MET A 221 -8.39 6.92 0.02
N GLY A 222 -8.37 5.69 -0.50
CA GLY A 222 -8.88 5.36 -1.83
C GLY A 222 -10.38 5.61 -1.97
N VAL A 223 -11.19 5.25 -0.97
CA VAL A 223 -12.64 5.50 -0.96
C VAL A 223 -12.91 7.00 -0.96
N SER A 224 -12.20 7.78 -0.13
CA SER A 224 -12.39 9.22 -0.10
C SER A 224 -11.98 9.88 -1.42
N PHE A 225 -10.82 9.51 -1.95
CA PHE A 225 -10.36 9.97 -3.27
C PHE A 225 -11.42 9.71 -4.34
N MET A 226 -11.93 8.48 -4.41
CA MET A 226 -12.90 8.10 -5.44
C MET A 226 -14.22 8.82 -5.30
N PHE A 227 -14.70 9.00 -4.07
CA PHE A 227 -15.90 9.78 -3.82
C PHE A 227 -15.76 11.22 -4.31
N MET A 228 -14.66 11.91 -3.94
CA MET A 228 -14.44 13.29 -4.39
C MET A 228 -14.22 13.38 -5.90
N TRP A 229 -13.40 12.50 -6.46
CA TRP A 229 -13.05 12.47 -7.88
C TRP A 229 -14.27 12.24 -8.77
N VAL A 230 -15.08 11.22 -8.47
CA VAL A 230 -16.29 10.91 -9.25
C VAL A 230 -17.27 12.07 -9.18
N ASN A 231 -17.63 12.52 -7.97
CA ASN A 231 -18.63 13.58 -7.83
C ASN A 231 -18.21 14.89 -8.51
N SER A 232 -16.93 15.27 -8.43
CA SER A 232 -16.43 16.46 -9.13
C SER A 232 -16.55 16.36 -10.64
N LEU A 233 -16.20 15.21 -11.24
CA LEU A 233 -16.31 15.03 -12.70
C LEU A 233 -17.78 14.97 -13.16
N LEU A 234 -18.62 14.22 -12.42
CA LEU A 234 -20.04 14.10 -12.75
C LEU A 234 -20.76 15.44 -12.63
N GLU A 235 -20.43 16.25 -11.63
CA GLU A 235 -21.06 17.55 -11.47
C GLU A 235 -20.59 18.58 -12.51
N MET A 236 -19.33 18.55 -12.95
CA MET A 236 -18.86 19.48 -13.99
C MET A 236 -19.50 19.20 -15.36
N TRP A 237 -19.69 17.94 -15.73
CA TRP A 237 -20.04 17.55 -17.11
C TRP A 237 -21.40 16.89 -17.28
N PHE A 238 -21.94 16.26 -16.24
CA PHE A 238 -23.13 15.42 -16.32
C PHE A 238 -24.18 15.75 -15.24
N TYR A 239 -24.15 16.98 -14.69
CA TYR A 239 -24.98 17.32 -13.53
C TYR A 239 -26.46 17.11 -13.77
N ARG A 240 -26.96 17.63 -14.89
CA ARG A 240 -28.39 17.53 -15.24
C ARG A 240 -28.80 16.08 -15.45
N GLN A 241 -28.00 15.30 -16.17
CA GLN A 241 -28.31 13.92 -16.53
C GLN A 241 -28.29 12.98 -15.31
N ILE A 242 -27.46 13.26 -14.32
CA ILE A 242 -27.22 12.35 -13.18
C ILE A 242 -27.91 12.81 -11.91
N PHE A 243 -27.91 14.10 -11.57
CA PHE A 243 -28.43 14.60 -10.29
C PHE A 243 -29.82 15.21 -10.41
N ILE A 244 -30.24 15.64 -11.59
CA ILE A 244 -31.62 16.13 -11.83
C ILE A 244 -32.47 15.03 -12.50
N GLU A 245 -31.95 14.43 -13.56
CA GLU A 245 -32.64 13.41 -14.38
C GLU A 245 -32.25 11.98 -13.98
N GLY A 246 -31.49 11.81 -12.90
CA GLY A 246 -31.03 10.51 -12.37
C GLY A 246 -32.14 9.57 -11.88
N GLY A 247 -33.40 10.02 -11.87
CA GLY A 247 -34.59 9.16 -11.71
C GLY A 247 -35.24 8.73 -13.03
N GLY A 248 -34.83 9.32 -14.16
CA GLY A 248 -35.35 9.06 -15.51
C GLY A 248 -34.56 7.99 -16.27
N VAL A 249 -34.59 8.05 -17.60
CA VAL A 249 -34.02 7.01 -18.50
C VAL A 249 -32.54 6.73 -18.24
N TYR A 250 -31.73 7.77 -17.99
CA TYR A 250 -30.30 7.62 -17.73
C TYR A 250 -30.03 7.04 -16.34
N GLY A 251 -30.79 7.47 -15.34
CA GLY A 251 -30.82 6.89 -14.01
C GLY A 251 -31.16 5.41 -13.99
N GLN A 252 -32.18 5.00 -14.74
CA GLN A 252 -32.56 3.60 -14.90
C GLN A 252 -31.47 2.77 -15.61
N LYS A 253 -30.82 3.31 -16.66
CA LYS A 253 -29.68 2.66 -17.31
C LYS A 253 -28.49 2.49 -16.37
N LEU A 254 -28.12 3.52 -15.61
CA LEU A 254 -27.05 3.43 -14.62
C LEU A 254 -27.39 2.42 -13.52
N LYS A 255 -28.64 2.42 -13.04
CA LYS A 255 -29.12 1.45 -12.04
C LYS A 255 -29.07 0.02 -12.59
N ALA A 256 -29.43 -0.17 -13.86
CA ALA A 256 -29.35 -1.46 -14.55
C ALA A 256 -27.89 -1.94 -14.70
N ILE A 257 -26.98 -1.07 -15.16
CA ILE A 257 -25.54 -1.36 -15.26
C ILE A 257 -24.96 -1.68 -13.88
N TRP A 258 -25.31 -0.88 -12.86
CA TRP A 258 -24.87 -1.10 -11.48
C TRP A 258 -25.38 -2.43 -10.94
N SER A 259 -26.65 -2.77 -11.15
CA SER A 259 -27.19 -4.09 -10.75
C SER A 259 -26.57 -5.27 -11.52
N ALA A 260 -26.10 -5.06 -12.75
CA ALA A 260 -25.44 -6.07 -13.55
C ALA A 260 -23.99 -6.32 -13.11
N ILE A 261 -23.27 -5.26 -12.72
CA ILE A 261 -21.86 -5.36 -12.25
C ILE A 261 -21.81 -5.77 -10.77
N TYR A 262 -22.76 -5.31 -9.96
CA TYR A 262 -22.82 -5.45 -8.52
C TYR A 262 -23.99 -6.37 -8.10
N THR A 263 -23.90 -7.64 -8.53
CA THR A 263 -24.89 -8.67 -8.18
C THR A 263 -25.01 -8.86 -6.66
N PRO A 264 -26.15 -9.36 -6.15
CA PRO A 264 -26.33 -9.63 -4.72
C PRO A 264 -25.25 -10.53 -4.12
N GLU A 265 -24.76 -11.52 -4.88
CA GLU A 265 -23.62 -12.35 -4.50
C GLU A 265 -22.33 -11.55 -4.37
N ARG A 266 -22.00 -10.67 -5.34
CA ARG A 266 -20.82 -9.81 -5.23
C ARG A 266 -20.94 -8.82 -4.07
N GLN A 267 -22.13 -8.30 -3.79
CA GLN A 267 -22.35 -7.45 -2.62
C GLN A 267 -22.14 -8.19 -1.31
N ALA A 268 -22.67 -9.42 -1.21
CA ALA A 268 -22.49 -10.27 -0.05
C ALA A 268 -21.01 -10.65 0.12
N TRP A 269 -20.31 -10.96 -0.97
CA TRP A 269 -18.89 -11.27 -0.97
C TRP A 269 -18.01 -10.07 -0.55
N VAL A 270 -18.27 -8.87 -1.08
CA VAL A 270 -17.54 -7.65 -0.67
C VAL A 270 -17.78 -7.32 0.80
N LYS A 271 -19.04 -7.41 1.26
CA LYS A 271 -19.36 -7.20 2.68
C LYS A 271 -18.68 -8.24 3.56
N SER A 272 -18.72 -9.51 3.15
CA SER A 272 -18.04 -10.63 3.80
C SER A 272 -16.54 -10.38 3.92
N MET A 273 -15.87 -9.97 2.85
CA MET A 273 -14.45 -9.63 2.85
C MET A 273 -14.13 -8.50 3.84
N PHE A 274 -14.93 -7.44 3.84
CA PHE A 274 -14.77 -6.33 4.79
C PHE A 274 -15.02 -6.76 6.24
N THR A 275 -16.06 -7.54 6.50
CA THR A 275 -16.35 -8.05 7.86
C THR A 275 -15.27 -9.01 8.32
N ILE A 276 -14.77 -9.89 7.46
CA ILE A 276 -13.67 -10.81 7.79
C ILE A 276 -12.38 -10.02 8.08
N ALA A 277 -12.06 -9.00 7.27
CA ALA A 277 -10.88 -8.15 7.51
C ALA A 277 -11.01 -7.37 8.83
N LEU A 278 -12.19 -6.81 9.12
CA LEU A 278 -12.47 -6.11 10.37
C LEU A 278 -12.45 -7.06 11.58
N GLU A 279 -13.05 -8.25 11.48
CA GLU A 279 -13.07 -9.25 12.54
C GLU A 279 -11.67 -9.81 12.79
N LYS A 280 -10.95 -10.24 11.76
CA LYS A 280 -9.55 -10.69 11.90
C LYS A 280 -8.67 -9.60 12.48
N GLY A 281 -8.79 -8.37 12.00
CA GLY A 281 -8.08 -7.22 12.54
C GLY A 281 -8.43 -6.98 14.01
N ARG A 282 -9.72 -7.07 14.38
CA ARG A 282 -10.20 -6.88 15.75
C ARG A 282 -9.78 -8.01 16.69
N GLU A 283 -9.86 -9.26 16.28
CA GLU A 283 -9.44 -10.43 17.05
C GLU A 283 -7.93 -10.39 17.32
N GLN A 284 -7.13 -10.11 16.29
CA GLN A 284 -5.69 -9.91 16.43
C GLN A 284 -5.37 -8.75 17.39
N TRP A 285 -6.04 -7.61 17.24
CA TRP A 285 -5.89 -6.47 18.16
C TRP A 285 -6.26 -6.81 19.60
N ALA A 286 -7.39 -7.50 19.81
CA ALA A 286 -7.90 -7.82 21.14
C ALA A 286 -7.04 -8.87 21.84
N ASN A 287 -6.58 -9.90 21.13
CA ASN A 287 -5.92 -11.06 21.72
C ASN A 287 -4.41 -10.89 21.84
N THR A 288 -3.80 -9.98 21.08
CA THR A 288 -2.32 -9.84 21.05
C THR A 288 -1.87 -8.43 21.41
N LEU A 289 -2.49 -7.41 20.80
CA LEU A 289 -2.03 -6.04 20.88
C LEU A 289 -2.45 -5.34 22.19
N ILE A 290 -3.71 -5.47 22.62
CA ILE A 290 -4.17 -4.95 23.92
C ILE A 290 -3.38 -5.55 25.09
N PRO A 291 -3.14 -6.88 25.16
CA PRO A 291 -2.30 -7.48 26.19
C PRO A 291 -0.84 -7.02 26.14
N LEU A 292 -0.25 -6.89 24.95
CA LEU A 292 1.13 -6.42 24.77
C LEU A 292 1.28 -4.96 25.21
N VAL A 293 0.36 -4.09 24.82
CA VAL A 293 0.34 -2.67 25.23
C VAL A 293 0.13 -2.56 26.73
N LYS A 294 -0.80 -3.34 27.32
CA LYS A 294 -0.95 -3.40 28.78
C LYS A 294 0.31 -3.90 29.48
N LYS A 295 1.02 -4.87 28.91
CA LYS A 295 2.28 -5.40 29.46
C LYS A 295 3.42 -4.37 29.38
N LEU A 296 3.54 -3.66 28.26
CA LEU A 296 4.52 -2.58 28.09
C LEU A 296 4.20 -1.40 29.03
N LEU A 297 2.94 -0.96 29.11
CA LEU A 297 2.52 0.10 30.01
C LEU A 297 2.76 -0.28 31.48
N SER A 298 2.49 -1.53 31.87
CA SER A 298 2.76 -2.01 33.23
C SER A 298 4.25 -2.21 33.56
N GLN A 299 5.11 -2.41 32.55
CA GLN A 299 6.57 -2.40 32.71
C GLN A 299 7.12 -0.99 32.85
N VAL A 300 6.58 -0.02 32.12
CA VAL A 300 6.95 1.40 32.22
C VAL A 300 6.57 1.98 33.58
N THR A 301 5.36 1.68 34.09
CA THR A 301 4.96 2.13 35.44
C THR A 301 5.75 1.46 36.56
N LYS A 302 6.20 0.20 36.38
CA LYS A 302 7.11 -0.45 37.34
C LYS A 302 8.53 0.13 37.35
N HIS A 303 8.95 0.85 36.32
CA HIS A 303 10.26 1.50 36.26
C HIS A 303 10.26 2.94 36.79
N SER A 304 9.11 3.62 36.86
CA SER A 304 8.99 4.93 37.50
C SER A 304 8.96 4.88 39.03
N ASP A 305 8.71 3.71 39.63
CA ASP A 305 8.59 3.51 41.09
C ASP A 305 9.88 2.99 41.76
N LYS A 306 11.02 2.94 41.05
CA LYS A 306 12.31 2.67 41.70
C LYS A 306 12.93 3.99 42.17
N PRO A 307 13.10 4.23 43.48
CA PRO A 307 13.86 5.38 43.96
C PRO A 307 15.33 5.20 43.58
N SER A 308 15.94 6.32 43.17
CA SER A 308 17.39 6.50 43.00
C SER A 308 18.16 6.16 44.27
#